data_AF-A0A847WHI4-F1
#
_entry.id   AF-A0A847WHI4-F1
#
_cell.length_a   1.000
_cell.length_b   1.000
_cell.length_c   1.000
_cell.angle_alpha   90.00
_cell.angle_beta   90.00
_cell.angle_gamma   90.00
#
_symmetry.space_group_name_H-M   'P 1'
#
loop_
_entity.id
_entity.type
_entity.pdbx_description
1 polymer ?
#
loop_
_entity_poly.entity_id
_entity_poly.type
_entity_poly.pdbx_seq_one_letter_code
_entity_poly.pdbx_strand_id
1 'polypeptide(L)'
;MTIETKIAQYRQDGFPKVWVSDQGDGTYTNPVLHADYSDPDIVRVGEDFFMVASSFNCIPGFPVLHSKDLVNWKIINHIADEIPFPNYVKPEHGKAVWAPSIRYHDGYYWV
;
A
#
# COMPACT_ATOMS: atom_id res chain seq x y z
N MET A 1 -5.09 31.49 -5.88
CA MET A 1 -5.63 30.91 -4.63
C MET A 1 -4.47 30.31 -3.86
N THR A 2 -4.30 30.64 -2.57
CA THR A 2 -3.19 30.11 -1.77
C THR A 2 -3.56 28.79 -1.11
N ILE A 3 -2.57 28.04 -0.61
CA ILE A 3 -2.79 26.78 0.11
C ILE A 3 -3.69 26.99 1.33
N GLU A 4 -3.47 28.10 2.04
CA GLU A 4 -4.23 28.48 3.24
C GLU A 4 -5.70 28.73 2.92
N THR A 5 -5.98 29.40 1.78
CA THR A 5 -7.36 29.62 1.31
C THR A 5 -8.07 28.29 1.01
N LYS A 6 -7.36 27.33 0.42
CA LYS A 6 -7.93 26.03 0.03
C LYS A 6 -8.16 25.11 1.25
N ILE A 7 -7.27 25.15 2.25
CA ILE A 7 -7.46 24.44 3.53
C ILE A 7 -8.65 25.00 4.30
N ALA A 8 -8.80 26.33 4.36
CA ALA A 8 -9.95 26.96 5.01
C ALA A 8 -11.27 26.55 4.33
N GLN A 9 -11.29 26.52 3.00
CA GLN A 9 -12.42 26.03 2.22
C GLN A 9 -12.76 24.57 2.56
N TYR A 10 -11.78 23.66 2.57
CA TYR A 10 -12.04 22.25 2.92
C TYR A 10 -12.49 22.04 4.36
N ARG A 11 -12.06 22.88 5.30
CA ARG A 11 -12.58 22.84 6.67
C ARG A 11 -14.04 23.30 6.76
N GLN A 12 -14.47 24.22 5.91
CA GLN A 12 -15.86 24.66 5.81
C GLN A 12 -16.74 23.65 5.08
N ASP A 13 -16.30 23.19 3.91
CA ASP A 13 -17.11 22.36 3.00
C ASP A 13 -17.05 20.86 3.33
N GLY A 14 -16.12 20.47 4.21
CA GLY A 14 -15.69 19.09 4.36
C GLY A 14 -14.60 18.73 3.35
N PHE A 15 -13.69 17.84 3.76
CA PHE A 15 -12.72 17.29 2.82
C PHE A 15 -13.44 16.48 1.75
N PRO A 16 -12.93 16.46 0.50
CA PRO A 16 -13.46 15.57 -0.53
C PRO A 16 -13.53 14.13 0.00
N LYS A 17 -14.62 13.43 -0.28
CA LYS A 17 -14.70 12.00 0.04
C LYS A 17 -13.57 11.29 -0.69
N VAL A 18 -12.66 10.70 0.08
CA VAL A 18 -11.69 9.74 -0.45
C VAL A 18 -12.43 8.47 -0.85
N TRP A 19 -11.87 7.71 -1.78
CA TRP A 19 -12.42 6.41 -2.14
C TRP A 19 -12.48 5.49 -0.92
N VAL A 20 -13.64 4.89 -0.67
CA VAL A 20 -13.84 3.86 0.34
C VAL A 20 -14.55 2.71 -0.37
N SER A 21 -13.91 1.54 -0.39
CA SER A 21 -14.42 0.35 -1.06
C SER A 21 -15.49 -0.37 -0.24
N ASP A 22 -15.41 -0.31 1.08
CA ASP A 22 -16.40 -0.85 2.02
C ASP A 22 -17.67 0.02 2.06
N GLN A 23 -18.83 -0.59 1.82
CA GLN A 23 -20.12 0.10 1.86
C GLN A 23 -20.78 0.10 3.24
N GLY A 24 -20.23 -0.63 4.21
CA GLY A 24 -20.74 -0.70 5.58
C GLY A 24 -21.99 -1.57 5.76
N ASP A 25 -22.41 -2.29 4.72
CA ASP A 25 -23.59 -3.15 4.70
C ASP A 25 -23.26 -4.63 4.42
N GLY A 26 -21.99 -4.99 4.52
CA GLY A 26 -21.47 -6.32 4.19
C GLY A 26 -21.14 -6.50 2.70
N THR A 27 -21.27 -5.45 1.88
CA THR A 27 -20.84 -5.43 0.48
C THR A 27 -19.64 -4.50 0.26
N TYR A 28 -18.98 -4.64 -0.89
CA TYR A 28 -17.87 -3.78 -1.28
C TYR A 28 -17.94 -3.42 -2.77
N THR A 29 -17.24 -2.37 -3.16
CA THR A 29 -17.06 -1.97 -4.56
C THR A 29 -15.60 -1.99 -4.96
N ASN A 30 -15.34 -2.52 -6.16
CA ASN A 30 -14.02 -2.48 -6.76
C ASN A 30 -13.68 -1.11 -7.35
N PRO A 31 -12.39 -0.71 -7.32
CA PRO A 31 -11.27 -1.47 -6.75
C PRO A 31 -11.23 -1.42 -5.21
N VAL A 32 -10.81 -2.51 -4.56
CA VAL A 32 -10.67 -2.55 -3.08
C VAL A 32 -9.68 -1.49 -2.57
N LEU A 33 -8.66 -1.18 -3.37
CA LEU A 33 -7.72 -0.08 -3.17
C LEU A 33 -7.68 0.77 -4.45
N HIS A 34 -8.16 2.01 -4.36
CA HIS A 34 -8.07 2.97 -5.46
C HIS A 34 -6.81 3.83 -5.29
N ALA A 35 -5.66 3.15 -5.29
CA ALA A 35 -4.33 3.72 -5.05
C ALA A 35 -3.26 2.89 -5.79
N ASP A 36 -2.02 3.39 -5.81
CA ASP A 36 -0.91 2.76 -6.54
C ASP A 36 -0.24 1.65 -5.70
N TYR A 37 -0.76 0.43 -5.84
CA TYR A 37 -0.20 -0.81 -5.29
C TYR A 37 -0.10 -1.86 -6.41
N SER A 38 0.86 -1.69 -7.31
CA SER A 38 1.10 -2.61 -8.42
C SER A 38 1.71 -3.94 -7.98
N ASP A 39 1.48 -4.98 -8.77
CA ASP A 39 1.94 -6.35 -8.52
C ASP A 39 1.60 -6.88 -7.11
N PRO A 40 0.33 -6.80 -6.66
CA PRO A 40 -0.05 -7.28 -5.34
C PRO A 40 0.05 -8.81 -5.25
N ASP A 41 0.78 -9.30 -4.25
CA ASP A 41 0.77 -10.72 -3.86
C ASP A 41 0.37 -10.83 -2.38
N ILE A 42 -0.47 -11.82 -2.06
CA ILE A 42 -1.18 -11.91 -0.77
C ILE A 42 -0.97 -13.29 -0.15
N VAL A 43 -0.77 -13.31 1.18
CA VAL A 43 -0.82 -14.53 1.99
C VAL A 43 -1.80 -14.36 3.16
N ARG A 44 -2.49 -15.46 3.52
CA ARG A 44 -3.31 -15.54 4.74
C ARG A 44 -2.56 -16.31 5.83
N VAL A 45 -2.54 -15.79 7.05
CA VAL A 45 -2.00 -16.46 8.25
C VAL A 45 -3.03 -16.35 9.37
N GLY A 46 -3.68 -17.45 9.72
CA GLY A 46 -4.79 -17.42 10.68
C GLY A 46 -6.00 -16.64 10.16
N GLU A 47 -6.36 -15.56 10.83
CA GLU A 47 -7.45 -14.63 10.44
C GLU A 47 -6.95 -13.40 9.68
N ASP A 48 -5.64 -13.27 9.55
CA ASP A 48 -5.00 -12.07 9.02
C ASP A 48 -4.53 -12.30 7.57
N PHE A 49 -4.71 -11.28 6.74
CA PHE A 49 -4.22 -11.22 5.36
C PHE A 49 -3.12 -10.18 5.26
N PHE A 50 -2.04 -10.54 4.56
CA PHE A 50 -0.90 -9.67 4.32
C PHE A 50 -0.68 -9.53 2.83
N MET A 51 -0.49 -8.31 2.34
CA MET A 51 -0.19 -7.98 0.95
C MET A 51 1.16 -7.31 0.87
N VAL A 52 1.94 -7.68 -0.13
CA VAL A 52 3.10 -6.92 -0.59
C VAL A 52 2.84 -6.38 -1.98
N ALA A 53 3.41 -5.23 -2.31
CA ALA A 53 3.32 -4.60 -3.62
C ALA A 53 4.68 -4.08 -4.07
N SER A 54 4.82 -3.86 -5.38
CA SER A 54 5.98 -3.17 -5.94
C SER A 54 6.00 -1.70 -5.51
N SER A 55 7.19 -1.10 -5.45
CA SER A 55 7.37 0.33 -5.12
C SER A 55 8.32 1.05 -6.08
N PHE A 56 8.87 0.33 -7.06
CA PHE A 56 9.90 0.82 -7.98
C PHE A 56 10.99 1.60 -7.23
N ASN A 57 11.21 2.85 -7.61
CA ASN A 57 12.23 3.73 -7.06
C ASN A 57 11.79 4.51 -5.80
N CYS A 58 10.66 4.13 -5.19
CA CYS A 58 10.20 4.65 -3.90
C CYS A 58 10.77 3.81 -2.76
N ILE A 59 11.40 4.50 -1.79
CA ILE A 59 11.94 3.93 -0.56
C ILE A 59 11.36 4.68 0.65
N PRO A 60 11.00 4.01 1.76
CA PRO A 60 11.17 2.58 2.01
C PRO A 60 10.32 1.71 1.06
N GLY A 61 10.89 0.58 0.62
CA GLY A 61 10.35 -0.27 -0.44
C GLY A 61 9.61 -1.50 0.08
N PHE A 62 8.88 -2.17 -0.82
CA PHE A 62 8.00 -3.30 -0.49
C PHE A 62 6.98 -2.95 0.61
N PRO A 63 5.98 -2.09 0.34
CA PRO A 63 4.93 -1.82 1.30
C PRO A 63 4.25 -3.12 1.73
N VAL A 64 4.07 -3.28 3.05
CA VAL A 64 3.34 -4.39 3.66
C VAL A 64 2.01 -3.87 4.18
N LEU A 65 0.93 -4.37 3.61
CA LEU A 65 -0.43 -4.07 4.04
C LEU A 65 -1.04 -5.25 4.78
N HIS A 66 -1.90 -4.94 5.74
CA HIS A 66 -2.67 -5.90 6.53
C HIS A 66 -4.16 -5.66 6.38
N SER A 67 -4.93 -6.75 6.37
CA SER A 67 -6.39 -6.75 6.37
C SER A 67 -6.92 -7.97 7.13
N LYS A 68 -8.17 -7.89 7.59
CA LYS A 68 -8.94 -9.03 8.11
C LYS A 68 -10.08 -9.50 7.19
N ASP A 69 -10.38 -8.73 6.15
CA ASP A 69 -11.56 -8.92 5.30
C ASP A 69 -11.30 -8.81 3.79
N LEU A 70 -10.03 -8.60 3.39
CA LEU A 70 -9.59 -8.37 2.01
C LEU A 70 -10.08 -7.07 1.34
N VAL A 71 -10.84 -6.23 2.06
CA VAL A 71 -11.42 -4.97 1.56
C VAL A 71 -10.73 -3.78 2.20
N ASN A 72 -10.62 -3.81 3.53
CA ASN A 72 -10.06 -2.74 4.34
C ASN A 72 -8.58 -3.05 4.63
N TRP A 73 -7.69 -2.28 4.02
CA TRP A 73 -6.24 -2.49 4.13
C TRP A 73 -5.55 -1.33 4.84
N LYS A 74 -4.54 -1.67 5.65
CA LYS A 74 -3.69 -0.70 6.33
C LYS A 74 -2.22 -1.03 6.07
N ILE A 75 -1.41 -0.03 5.71
CA ILE A 75 0.05 -0.19 5.69
C ILE A 75 0.53 -0.41 7.13
N ILE A 76 1.24 -1.50 7.37
CA ILE A 76 1.79 -1.85 8.68
C ILE A 76 3.31 -1.84 8.70
N ASN A 77 3.97 -1.99 7.55
CA ASN A 77 5.44 -1.97 7.47
C ASN A 77 5.94 -1.71 6.03
N HIS A 78 7.25 -1.59 5.88
CA HIS A 78 8.00 -1.74 4.63
C HIS A 78 9.18 -2.69 4.88
N ILE A 79 9.63 -3.43 3.86
CA ILE A 79 10.66 -4.47 4.06
C ILE A 79 12.08 -3.89 4.00
N ALA A 80 12.29 -2.85 3.18
CA ALA A 80 13.62 -2.32 2.92
C ALA A 80 13.65 -0.80 3.03
N ASP A 81 14.46 -0.26 3.93
CA ASP A 81 14.69 1.20 4.03
C ASP A 81 15.51 1.73 2.84
N GLU A 82 16.35 0.89 2.26
CA GLU A 82 17.19 1.19 1.09
C GLU A 82 17.40 -0.06 0.22
N ILE A 83 17.85 0.16 -1.02
CA ILE A 83 18.31 -0.92 -1.91
C ILE A 83 19.85 -0.94 -1.87
N PRO A 84 20.48 -1.90 -1.17
CA PRO A 84 21.89 -1.84 -0.80
C PRO A 84 22.83 -2.29 -1.94
N PHE A 85 22.54 -1.86 -3.17
CA PHE A 85 23.31 -2.18 -4.35
C PHE A 85 23.81 -0.89 -5.02
N PRO A 86 25.07 -0.84 -5.51
CA PRO A 86 25.68 0.39 -6.05
C PRO A 86 24.87 1.07 -7.17
N ASN A 87 24.08 0.31 -7.92
CA ASN A 87 23.28 0.80 -9.04
C ASN A 87 21.96 1.50 -8.64
N TYR A 88 21.71 1.70 -7.34
CA TYR A 88 20.46 2.25 -6.80
C TYR A 88 20.66 3.49 -5.92
N VAL A 89 21.81 4.15 -6.04
CA VAL A 89 22.13 5.41 -5.33
C VAL A 89 21.35 6.62 -5.82
N LYS A 90 20.64 6.51 -6.96
CA LYS A 90 19.80 7.56 -7.54
C LYS A 90 18.46 6.96 -7.99
N PRO A 91 17.34 7.67 -7.81
CA PRO A 91 16.04 7.24 -8.33
C PRO A 91 16.06 7.18 -9.86
N GLU A 92 15.61 6.07 -10.43
CA GLU A 92 15.43 5.87 -11.87
C GLU A 92 14.03 5.30 -12.13
N HIS A 93 13.29 5.89 -13.06
CA HIS A 93 11.93 5.46 -13.38
C HIS A 93 11.91 4.01 -13.87
N GLY A 94 10.99 3.19 -13.32
CA GLY A 94 10.86 1.79 -13.69
C GLY A 94 11.98 0.88 -13.19
N LYS A 95 12.76 1.31 -12.20
CA LYS A 95 13.87 0.52 -11.60
C LYS A 95 13.59 0.24 -10.12
N ALA A 96 14.47 -0.54 -9.49
CA ALA A 96 14.41 -0.98 -8.08
C ALA A 96 13.38 -2.06 -7.80
N VAL A 97 12.36 -1.80 -6.99
CA VAL A 97 11.47 -2.84 -6.46
C VAL A 97 10.38 -3.17 -7.47
N TRP A 98 10.56 -4.27 -8.21
CA TRP A 98 9.56 -4.84 -9.12
C TRP A 98 8.68 -5.88 -8.39
N ALA A 99 7.88 -6.66 -9.12
CA ALA A 99 6.91 -7.62 -8.58
C ALA A 99 7.46 -8.48 -7.42
N PRO A 100 6.93 -8.34 -6.19
CA PRO A 100 7.25 -9.20 -5.06
C PRO A 100 6.36 -10.44 -4.98
N SER A 101 6.68 -11.37 -4.07
CA SER A 101 5.87 -12.54 -3.76
C SER A 101 5.99 -12.87 -2.27
N ILE A 102 4.88 -12.97 -1.53
CA ILE A 102 4.88 -13.24 -0.09
C ILE A 102 4.39 -14.64 0.24
N ARG A 103 5.14 -15.41 1.03
CA ARG A 103 4.72 -16.74 1.52
C ARG A 103 4.93 -16.84 3.03
N TYR A 104 4.11 -17.65 3.70
CA TYR A 104 4.25 -17.96 5.12
C TYR A 104 4.57 -19.43 5.28
N HIS A 105 5.68 -19.73 5.95
CA HIS A 105 6.12 -21.09 6.22
C HIS A 105 6.96 -21.14 7.50
N ASP A 106 6.67 -22.13 8.35
CA ASP A 106 7.42 -22.43 9.58
C ASP A 106 7.59 -21.24 10.54
N GLY A 107 6.55 -20.42 10.71
CA GLY A 107 6.62 -19.24 11.58
C GLY A 107 7.22 -18.00 10.91
N TYR A 108 7.71 -18.11 9.67
CA TYR A 108 8.38 -17.02 8.94
C TYR A 108 7.56 -16.52 7.76
N TYR A 109 7.66 -15.22 7.51
CA TYR A 109 7.22 -14.58 6.27
C TYR A 109 8.42 -14.46 5.33
N TRP A 110 8.23 -14.89 4.08
CA TRP A 110 9.21 -14.89 3.01
C TRP A 110 8.72 -13.94 1.94
N VAL A 111 9.56 -12.96 1.57
CA VAL A 111 9.30 -12.00 0.49
C VAL A 111 10.51 -11.94 -0.42
#